data_AF-A0A5P8K3T0-F1
#
_entry.id   AF-A0A5P8K3T0-F1
#
_cell.length_a   1.000
_cell.length_b   1.000
_cell.length_c   1.000
_cell.angle_alpha   90.00
_cell.angle_beta   90.00
_cell.angle_gamma   90.00
#
_symmetry.space_group_name_H-M   'P 1'
#
loop_
_entity.id
_entity.type
_entity.pdbx_description
1 polymer ?
#
loop_
_entity_poly.entity_id
_entity_poly.type
_entity_poly.pdbx_seq_one_letter_code
_entity_poly.pdbx_strand_id
1 'polypeptide(L)'
;MTNPPDTIPDQITITRSDLAAILAHHADVIAAQFRAVSPWQRAAAQQLDEHAHALTADKETPAVAELLDSALSCPIDQPPAVWVDGDPLMWAIAQAVHARCETGDGGIVHDDPRTIAAAAVAGARSLVLREGADAVFALDYDAMVGEEGDENLGSMREAWDLGTVHGSELLRRMADEQPTATKPEPTDRGDVLREAEAEAERQLATVQRVRHVLELEPVLNRTALEYRGLIISALMADEAQQPETDPAAGVRQDGAQP
;
A
#
# COMPACT_ATOMS: atom_id res chain seq x y z
N MET A 1 -12.22 -19.10 -42.99
CA MET A 1 -13.02 -18.58 -41.87
C MET A 1 -12.15 -17.55 -41.18
N THR A 2 -12.38 -16.27 -41.47
CA THR A 2 -11.67 -15.13 -40.86
C THR A 2 -12.40 -14.76 -39.57
N ASN A 3 -11.69 -14.78 -38.44
CA ASN A 3 -12.26 -14.31 -37.17
C ASN A 3 -12.65 -12.83 -37.31
N PRO A 4 -13.83 -12.42 -36.81
CA PRO A 4 -14.19 -11.01 -36.75
C PRO A 4 -13.14 -10.27 -35.89
N PRO A 5 -12.81 -9.01 -36.23
CA PRO A 5 -11.90 -8.21 -35.42
C PRO A 5 -12.48 -8.07 -34.01
N ASP A 6 -11.66 -8.30 -33.00
CA ASP A 6 -12.00 -8.03 -31.60
C ASP A 6 -12.33 -6.53 -31.47
N THR A 7 -13.62 -6.23 -31.38
CA THR A 7 -14.10 -4.91 -30.99
C THR A 7 -13.68 -4.69 -29.54
N ILE A 8 -12.61 -3.91 -29.34
CA ILE A 8 -12.23 -3.40 -28.02
C ILE A 8 -13.48 -2.66 -27.49
N PRO A 9 -14.00 -3.01 -26.30
CA PRO A 9 -15.18 -2.35 -25.75
C PRO A 9 -14.93 -0.84 -25.71
N ASP A 10 -15.94 -0.08 -26.14
CA ASP A 10 -15.90 1.38 -26.14
C ASP A 10 -15.42 1.88 -24.77
N GLN A 11 -14.35 2.68 -24.77
CA GLN A 11 -13.86 3.33 -23.55
C GLN A 11 -14.99 4.16 -22.95
N ILE A 12 -15.30 3.90 -21.69
CA ILE A 12 -16.31 4.67 -20.94
C ILE A 12 -15.71 6.06 -20.68
N THR A 13 -16.11 7.04 -21.48
CA THR A 13 -15.79 8.45 -21.23
C THR A 13 -16.72 9.00 -20.15
N ILE A 14 -16.20 9.18 -18.94
CA ILE A 14 -16.90 9.88 -17.85
C ILE A 14 -16.73 11.38 -18.05
N THR A 15 -17.83 12.13 -18.14
CA THR A 15 -17.75 13.59 -18.18
C THR A 15 -17.53 14.17 -16.78
N ARG A 16 -17.07 15.42 -16.71
CA ARG A 16 -16.90 16.14 -15.42
C ARG A 16 -18.20 16.17 -14.61
N SER A 17 -19.33 16.42 -15.28
CA SER A 17 -20.64 16.45 -14.63
C SER A 17 -21.08 15.07 -14.16
N ASP A 18 -20.77 14.00 -14.91
CA ASP A 18 -21.05 12.62 -14.48
C ASP A 18 -20.25 12.27 -13.22
N LEU A 19 -18.96 12.64 -13.18
CA LEU A 19 -18.13 12.43 -12.01
C LEU A 19 -18.66 13.18 -10.78
N ALA A 20 -19.03 14.46 -10.94
CA ALA A 20 -19.60 15.26 -9.86
C ALA A 20 -20.91 14.64 -9.32
N ALA A 21 -21.79 14.16 -10.22
CA ALA A 21 -23.04 13.49 -9.84
C ALA A 21 -22.78 12.16 -9.10
N ILE A 22 -21.81 11.37 -9.54
CA ILE A 22 -21.40 10.11 -8.87
C ILE A 22 -20.85 10.41 -7.47
N LEU A 23 -19.98 11.41 -7.33
CA LEU A 23 -19.41 11.79 -6.03
C LEU A 23 -20.48 12.32 -5.08
N ALA A 24 -21.41 13.15 -5.57
CA ALA A 24 -22.53 13.65 -4.78
C ALA A 24 -23.44 12.50 -4.29
N HIS A 25 -23.74 11.56 -5.17
CA HIS A 25 -24.52 10.37 -4.80
C HIS A 25 -23.83 9.54 -3.71
N HIS A 26 -22.52 9.32 -3.81
CA HIS A 26 -21.78 8.62 -2.75
C HIS A 26 -21.81 9.37 -1.42
N ALA A 27 -21.64 10.70 -1.43
CA ALA A 27 -21.74 11.51 -0.23
C ALA A 27 -23.14 11.38 0.43
N ASP A 28 -24.23 11.40 -0.35
CA ASP A 28 -25.59 11.19 0.15
C ASP A 28 -25.77 9.79 0.78
N VAL A 29 -25.24 8.74 0.16
CA VAL A 29 -25.32 7.37 0.67
C VAL A 29 -24.58 7.24 2.01
N ILE A 30 -23.36 7.80 2.11
CA ILE A 30 -22.57 7.77 3.34
C ILE A 30 -23.25 8.60 4.44
N ALA A 31 -23.79 9.79 4.10
CA ALA A 31 -24.54 10.62 5.03
C ALA A 31 -25.76 9.87 5.60
N ALA A 32 -26.49 9.14 4.74
CA ALA A 32 -27.61 8.32 5.16
C ALA A 32 -27.18 7.19 6.13
N GLN A 33 -26.05 6.54 5.88
CA GLN A 33 -25.50 5.52 6.78
C GLN A 33 -25.12 6.11 8.15
N PHE A 34 -24.43 7.25 8.18
CA PHE A 34 -24.05 7.92 9.44
C PHE A 34 -25.27 8.29 10.29
N ARG A 35 -26.33 8.81 9.66
CA ARG A 35 -27.60 9.08 10.36
C ARG A 35 -28.26 7.82 10.92
N ALA A 36 -28.09 6.67 10.25
CA ALA A 36 -28.68 5.40 10.66
C ALA A 36 -27.91 4.72 11.81
N VAL A 37 -26.59 4.89 11.86
CA VAL A 37 -25.74 4.25 12.88
C VAL A 37 -25.82 4.99 14.21
N SER A 38 -25.75 6.33 14.23
CA SER A 38 -25.72 7.05 15.51
C SER A 38 -26.13 8.54 15.46
N PRO A 39 -26.84 9.05 16.49
CA PRO A 39 -27.13 10.48 16.63
C PRO A 39 -25.90 11.40 16.70
N TRP A 40 -24.77 10.93 17.24
CA TRP A 40 -23.55 11.76 17.36
C TRP A 40 -22.82 11.94 16.02
N GLN A 41 -23.13 11.13 14.99
CA GLN A 41 -22.58 11.27 13.64
C GLN A 41 -23.37 12.25 12.75
N ARG A 42 -24.40 12.93 13.28
CA ARG A 42 -25.22 13.87 12.50
C ARG A 42 -24.44 15.04 11.94
N ALA A 43 -23.41 15.53 12.65
CA ALA A 43 -22.57 16.63 12.16
C ALA A 43 -21.78 16.20 10.91
N ALA A 44 -21.19 15.00 10.93
CA ALA A 44 -20.48 14.44 9.77
C ALA A 44 -21.45 14.18 8.58
N ALA A 45 -22.65 13.66 8.85
CA ALA A 45 -23.66 13.50 7.82
C ALA A 45 -24.06 14.84 7.19
N GLN A 46 -24.26 15.89 8.02
CA GLN A 46 -24.59 17.23 7.53
C GLN A 46 -23.49 17.81 6.64
N GLN A 47 -22.22 17.62 7.00
CA GLN A 47 -21.10 18.05 6.15
C GLN A 47 -21.11 17.32 4.80
N LEU A 48 -21.40 16.02 4.78
CA LEU A 48 -21.52 15.26 3.53
C LEU A 48 -22.70 15.74 2.67
N ASP A 49 -23.84 16.09 3.27
CA ASP A 49 -24.96 16.69 2.51
C ASP A 49 -24.56 18.03 1.89
N GLU A 50 -23.84 18.87 2.64
CA GLU A 50 -23.34 20.16 2.15
C GLU A 50 -22.34 19.96 0.99
N HIS A 51 -21.51 18.91 1.05
CA HIS A 51 -20.62 18.53 -0.05
C HIS A 51 -21.39 18.02 -1.28
N ALA A 52 -22.38 17.14 -1.10
CA ALA A 52 -23.23 16.64 -2.19
C ALA A 52 -23.97 17.80 -2.89
N HIS A 53 -24.47 18.75 -2.10
CA HIS A 53 -25.11 19.96 -2.61
C HIS A 53 -24.11 20.84 -3.39
N ALA A 54 -22.90 21.03 -2.88
CA ALA A 54 -21.87 21.80 -3.56
C ALA A 54 -21.41 21.15 -4.89
N LEU A 55 -21.34 19.81 -4.94
CA LEU A 55 -20.98 19.03 -6.14
C LEU A 55 -22.05 19.10 -7.24
N THR A 56 -23.32 19.34 -6.88
CA THR A 56 -24.45 19.37 -7.83
C THR A 56 -24.97 20.78 -8.11
N ALA A 57 -24.36 21.81 -7.54
CA ALA A 57 -24.73 23.20 -7.78
C ALA A 57 -24.47 23.60 -9.25
N ASP A 58 -25.32 24.49 -9.79
CA ASP A 58 -25.17 25.03 -11.16
C ASP A 58 -23.81 25.72 -11.39
N LYS A 59 -23.16 26.17 -10.31
CA LYS A 59 -21.85 26.78 -10.32
C LYS A 59 -20.92 26.07 -9.35
N GLU A 60 -19.86 25.48 -9.88
CA GLU A 60 -18.78 24.88 -9.10
C GLU A 60 -18.12 25.94 -8.19
N THR A 61 -17.91 25.57 -6.93
CA THR A 61 -17.05 26.33 -6.02
C THR A 61 -15.58 26.05 -6.35
N PRO A 62 -14.62 26.93 -5.98
CA PRO A 62 -13.20 26.67 -6.23
C PRO A 62 -12.71 25.32 -5.67
N ALA A 63 -13.18 24.92 -4.49
CA ALA A 63 -12.82 23.64 -3.88
C ALA A 63 -13.37 22.43 -4.67
N VAL A 64 -14.61 22.51 -5.16
CA VAL A 64 -15.19 21.47 -6.03
C VAL A 64 -14.44 21.40 -7.36
N ALA A 65 -14.09 22.56 -7.93
CA ALA A 65 -13.35 22.60 -9.18
C ALA A 65 -11.97 21.93 -9.05
N GLU A 66 -11.24 22.23 -7.97
CA GLU A 66 -9.94 21.62 -7.67
C GLU A 66 -10.04 20.11 -7.44
N LEU A 67 -11.05 19.66 -6.69
CA LEU A 67 -11.31 18.23 -6.48
C LEU A 67 -11.57 17.50 -7.80
N LEU A 68 -12.45 18.04 -8.65
CA LEU A 68 -12.80 17.43 -9.93
C LEU A 68 -11.63 17.48 -10.92
N ASP A 69 -10.85 18.56 -10.93
CA ASP A 69 -9.63 18.67 -11.72
C ASP A 69 -8.62 17.62 -11.29
N SER A 70 -8.40 17.44 -9.98
CA SER A 70 -7.52 16.41 -9.44
C SER A 70 -7.98 15.01 -9.82
N ALA A 71 -9.27 14.70 -9.65
CA ALA A 71 -9.83 13.38 -9.97
C ALA A 71 -9.78 13.06 -11.47
N LEU A 72 -9.99 14.05 -12.35
CA LEU A 72 -9.93 13.87 -13.80
C LEU A 72 -8.50 13.90 -14.37
N SER A 73 -7.57 14.58 -13.70
CA SER A 73 -6.16 14.63 -14.09
C SER A 73 -5.34 13.50 -13.47
N CYS A 74 -5.88 12.80 -12.47
CA CYS A 74 -5.28 11.59 -11.94
C CYS A 74 -5.14 10.58 -13.09
N PRO A 75 -3.90 10.23 -13.48
CA PRO A 75 -3.70 9.25 -14.54
C PRO A 75 -4.24 7.90 -14.05
N ILE A 76 -5.39 7.50 -14.59
CA ILE A 76 -5.91 6.13 -14.42
C ILE A 76 -4.92 5.12 -15.00
N ASP A 77 -4.07 5.57 -15.93
CA ASP A 77 -2.87 4.89 -16.39
C ASP A 77 -1.71 5.08 -15.39
N GLN A 78 -1.89 4.64 -14.14
CA GLN A 78 -0.72 4.40 -13.31
C GLN A 78 0.16 3.37 -14.02
N PRO A 79 1.47 3.65 -14.19
CA PRO A 79 2.35 2.73 -14.88
C PRO A 79 2.27 1.39 -14.15
N PRO A 80 2.25 0.30 -14.91
CA PRO A 80 2.00 -0.99 -14.34
C PRO A 80 3.04 -1.38 -13.30
N ALA A 81 2.71 -2.28 -12.38
CA ALA A 81 3.66 -2.74 -11.37
C ALA A 81 4.87 -3.33 -12.08
N VAL A 82 5.94 -2.55 -12.10
CA VAL A 82 7.21 -2.93 -12.72
C VAL A 82 7.89 -3.87 -11.76
N TRP A 83 8.35 -4.99 -12.28
CA TRP A 83 9.25 -5.87 -11.54
C TRP A 83 10.47 -5.07 -11.05
N VAL A 84 10.70 -5.07 -9.74
CA VAL A 84 11.86 -4.42 -9.14
C VAL A 84 12.93 -5.48 -8.90
N ASP A 85 14.01 -5.43 -9.68
CA ASP A 85 15.15 -6.30 -9.46
C ASP A 85 15.73 -6.06 -8.05
N GLY A 86 15.98 -7.15 -7.33
CA GLY A 86 16.45 -7.13 -5.94
C GLY A 86 15.34 -6.98 -4.90
N ASP A 87 14.06 -6.88 -5.27
CA ASP A 87 12.95 -6.89 -4.31
C ASP A 87 12.64 -8.32 -3.84
N PRO A 88 12.95 -8.67 -2.58
CA PRO A 88 12.86 -10.05 -2.15
C PRO A 88 11.43 -10.53 -1.95
N LEU A 89 10.47 -9.64 -1.69
CA LEU A 89 9.06 -10.03 -1.62
C LEU A 89 8.57 -10.39 -3.02
N MET A 90 8.94 -9.62 -4.05
CA MET A 90 8.64 -9.96 -5.44
C MET A 90 9.31 -11.29 -5.84
N TRP A 91 10.55 -11.52 -5.40
CA TRP A 91 11.25 -12.78 -5.65
C TRP A 91 10.63 -13.99 -4.97
N ALA A 92 10.28 -13.88 -3.68
CA ALA A 92 9.65 -14.96 -2.95
C ALA A 92 8.32 -15.38 -3.59
N ILE A 93 7.50 -14.41 -4.01
CA ILE A 93 6.24 -14.71 -4.70
C ILE A 93 6.51 -15.31 -6.09
N ALA A 94 7.48 -14.81 -6.86
CA ALA A 94 7.82 -15.37 -8.16
C ALA A 94 8.27 -16.83 -8.06
N GLN A 95 9.09 -17.16 -7.05
CA GLN A 95 9.51 -18.54 -6.80
C GLN A 95 8.35 -19.44 -6.39
N ALA A 96 7.47 -18.97 -5.49
CA ALA A 96 6.29 -19.73 -5.07
C ALA A 96 5.34 -20.01 -6.25
N VAL A 97 5.12 -19.02 -7.11
CA VAL A 97 4.35 -19.17 -8.35
C VAL A 97 5.04 -20.19 -9.27
N HIS A 98 6.35 -20.07 -9.48
CA HIS A 98 7.11 -20.98 -10.34
C HIS A 98 7.06 -22.43 -9.85
N ALA A 99 7.35 -22.68 -8.57
CA ALA A 99 7.30 -24.02 -7.97
C ALA A 99 5.90 -24.64 -8.06
N ARG A 100 4.85 -23.83 -7.93
CA ARG A 100 3.46 -24.27 -8.11
C ARG A 100 3.15 -24.63 -9.56
N CYS A 101 3.76 -23.94 -10.52
CA CYS A 101 3.61 -24.25 -11.95
C CYS A 101 4.36 -25.52 -12.35
N GLU A 102 5.54 -25.78 -11.78
CA GLU A 102 6.31 -27.00 -12.09
C GLU A 102 5.69 -28.27 -11.50
N THR A 103 4.94 -28.16 -10.40
CA THR A 103 4.36 -29.30 -9.68
C THR A 103 2.95 -29.71 -10.16
N GLY A 104 2.33 -28.94 -11.06
CA GLY A 104 0.99 -29.24 -11.58
C GLY A 104 1.03 -29.91 -12.95
N ASP A 105 0.41 -31.10 -13.09
CA ASP A 105 0.18 -31.80 -14.37
C ASP A 105 -0.66 -30.99 -15.39
N GLY A 106 -1.21 -29.85 -14.98
CA GLY A 106 -1.96 -28.93 -15.84
C GLY A 106 -1.10 -27.72 -16.17
N GLY A 107 -0.21 -27.85 -17.15
CA GLY A 107 0.40 -26.68 -17.76
C GLY A 107 -0.70 -25.69 -18.17
N ILE A 108 -0.62 -24.46 -17.64
CA ILE A 108 -1.12 -23.18 -18.17
C ILE A 108 -0.82 -22.17 -17.05
N VAL A 109 0.43 -21.72 -16.99
CA VAL A 109 0.67 -20.32 -16.70
C VAL A 109 1.45 -19.82 -17.88
N HIS A 110 0.75 -19.13 -18.79
CA HIS A 110 1.35 -18.54 -19.99
C HIS A 110 2.12 -17.25 -19.67
N ASP A 111 1.95 -16.73 -18.45
CA ASP A 111 2.56 -15.49 -18.00
C ASP A 111 3.89 -15.75 -17.27
N ASP A 112 4.82 -14.80 -17.39
CA ASP A 112 6.08 -14.86 -16.65
C ASP A 112 5.78 -14.80 -15.14
N PRO A 113 6.29 -15.73 -14.30
CA PRO A 113 6.13 -15.71 -12.85
C PRO A 113 6.47 -14.35 -12.20
N ARG A 114 7.39 -13.58 -12.79
CA ARG A 114 7.72 -12.22 -12.34
C ARG A 114 6.56 -11.23 -12.53
N THR A 115 5.76 -11.40 -13.58
CA THR A 115 4.56 -10.58 -13.83
C THR A 115 3.51 -10.85 -12.76
N ILE A 116 3.27 -12.12 -12.47
CA ILE A 116 2.32 -12.54 -11.43
C ILE A 116 2.79 -12.07 -10.06
N ALA A 117 4.10 -12.16 -9.80
CA ALA A 117 4.68 -11.68 -8.57
C ALA A 117 4.63 -10.16 -8.40
N ALA A 118 4.92 -9.39 -9.45
CA ALA A 118 4.77 -7.94 -9.41
C ALA A 118 3.31 -7.54 -9.11
N ALA A 119 2.33 -8.25 -9.70
CA ALA A 119 0.91 -8.03 -9.44
C ALA A 119 0.53 -8.36 -7.99
N ALA A 120 0.96 -9.53 -7.54
CA ALA A 120 0.69 -10.02 -6.20
C ALA A 120 1.36 -9.15 -5.13
N VAL A 121 2.57 -8.64 -5.38
CA VAL A 121 3.25 -7.71 -4.46
C VAL A 121 2.55 -6.36 -4.41
N ALA A 122 2.12 -5.81 -5.54
CA ALA A 122 1.34 -4.57 -5.51
C ALA A 122 0.03 -4.75 -4.73
N GLY A 123 -0.67 -5.88 -4.92
CA GLY A 123 -1.85 -6.24 -4.14
C GLY A 123 -1.54 -6.43 -2.65
N ALA A 124 -0.46 -7.14 -2.31
CA ALA A 124 -0.04 -7.37 -0.93
C ALA A 124 0.36 -6.06 -0.23
N ARG A 125 1.08 -5.18 -0.92
CA ARG A 125 1.43 -3.85 -0.42
C ARG A 125 0.20 -2.99 -0.18
N SER A 126 -0.75 -2.96 -1.12
CA SER A 126 -2.01 -2.24 -0.94
C SER A 126 -2.78 -2.77 0.28
N LEU A 127 -2.84 -4.09 0.45
CA LEU A 127 -3.48 -4.70 1.60
C LEU A 127 -2.81 -4.35 2.93
N VAL A 128 -1.48 -4.48 3.02
CA VAL A 128 -0.71 -4.08 4.23
C VAL A 128 -0.88 -2.60 4.53
N LEU A 129 -0.89 -1.73 3.51
CA LEU A 129 -1.11 -0.30 3.69
C LEU A 129 -2.53 0.00 4.18
N ARG A 130 -3.55 -0.72 3.71
CA ARG A 130 -4.93 -0.60 4.21
C ARG A 130 -5.08 -1.11 5.63
N GLU A 131 -4.53 -2.28 5.95
CA GLU A 131 -4.51 -2.80 7.32
C GLU A 131 -3.77 -1.85 8.28
N GLY A 132 -2.65 -1.30 7.84
CA GLY A 132 -1.92 -0.27 8.59
C GLY A 132 -2.75 0.99 8.80
N ALA A 133 -3.49 1.44 7.79
CA ALA A 133 -4.40 2.57 7.93
C ALA A 133 -5.52 2.30 8.94
N ASP A 134 -6.12 1.11 8.90
CA ASP A 134 -7.18 0.71 9.82
C ASP A 134 -6.66 0.56 11.26
N ALA A 135 -5.45 0.04 11.44
CA ALA A 135 -4.80 -0.05 12.75
C ALA A 135 -4.47 1.32 13.33
N VAL A 136 -3.95 2.25 12.52
CA VAL A 136 -3.72 3.65 12.93
C VAL A 136 -5.03 4.32 13.32
N PHE A 137 -6.07 4.14 12.50
CA PHE A 137 -7.40 4.67 12.78
C PHE A 137 -8.01 4.10 14.07
N ALA A 138 -7.83 2.81 14.33
CA ALA A 138 -8.33 2.16 15.54
C ALA A 138 -7.60 2.65 16.81
N LEU A 139 -6.27 2.81 16.75
CA LEU A 139 -5.50 3.40 17.85
C LEU A 139 -5.94 4.84 18.15
N ASP A 140 -6.25 5.61 17.10
CA ASP A 140 -6.80 6.96 17.26
C ASP A 140 -8.20 6.94 17.87
N TYR A 141 -9.06 6.02 17.43
CA TYR A 141 -10.42 5.88 17.96
C TYR A 141 -10.40 5.49 19.45
N ASP A 142 -9.56 4.54 19.85
CA ASP A 142 -9.44 4.13 21.25
C ASP A 142 -8.85 5.26 22.13
N ALA A 143 -7.93 6.07 21.60
CA ALA A 143 -7.43 7.26 22.28
C ALA A 143 -8.52 8.35 22.43
N MET A 144 -9.46 8.44 21.49
CA MET A 144 -10.61 9.36 21.56
C MET A 144 -11.71 8.89 22.52
N VAL A 145 -11.92 7.59 22.67
CA VAL A 145 -13.01 6.99 23.47
C VAL A 145 -12.52 6.54 24.86
N GLY A 146 -11.44 7.14 25.38
CA GLY A 146 -10.95 6.88 26.73
C GLY A 146 -12.07 6.82 27.79
N GLU A 147 -11.98 5.85 28.70
CA GLU A 147 -13.05 5.29 29.55
C GLU A 147 -13.87 6.27 30.42
N GLU A 148 -13.50 7.55 30.52
CA GLU A 148 -14.26 8.53 31.31
C GLU A 148 -14.91 9.55 30.37
N GLY A 149 -16.22 9.38 30.19
CA GLY A 149 -17.09 10.24 29.38
C GLY A 149 -17.23 11.65 29.93
N ASP A 150 -16.17 12.45 29.81
CA ASP A 150 -16.21 13.89 29.93
C ASP A 150 -15.98 14.50 28.53
N GLU A 151 -16.87 15.42 28.15
CA GLU A 151 -17.10 15.93 26.79
C GLU A 151 -15.95 16.81 26.26
N ASN A 152 -14.72 16.30 26.24
CA ASN A 152 -13.56 17.08 25.86
C ASN A 152 -13.39 17.16 24.34
N LEU A 153 -14.24 17.96 23.69
CA LEU A 153 -14.12 18.38 22.29
C LEU A 153 -12.75 19.02 21.96
N GLY A 154 -11.98 19.46 22.97
CA GLY A 154 -10.61 19.95 22.81
C GLY A 154 -9.62 18.87 22.37
N SER A 155 -9.81 17.62 22.82
CA SER A 155 -8.99 16.46 22.42
C SER A 155 -9.14 16.15 20.93
N MET A 156 -10.35 16.34 20.39
CA MET A 156 -10.65 16.12 18.97
C MET A 156 -9.90 17.12 18.07
N ARG A 157 -9.71 18.36 18.54
CA ARG A 157 -8.94 19.38 17.82
C ARG A 157 -7.44 19.13 17.92
N GLU A 158 -6.93 18.68 19.06
CA GLU A 158 -5.52 18.32 19.22
C GLU A 158 -5.13 17.07 18.41
N ALA A 159 -5.97 16.04 18.34
CA ALA A 159 -5.74 14.88 17.49
C ALA A 159 -5.76 15.24 15.98
N TRP A 160 -6.61 16.19 15.60
CA TRP A 160 -6.64 16.75 14.25
C TRP A 160 -5.38 17.58 13.94
N ASP A 161 -4.96 18.43 14.88
CA ASP A 161 -3.76 19.28 14.75
C ASP A 161 -2.45 18.47 14.81
N LEU A 162 -2.45 17.27 15.40
CA LEU A 162 -1.31 16.34 15.42
C LEU A 162 -1.12 15.54 14.12
N GLY A 163 -2.05 15.63 13.16
CA GLY A 163 -1.90 15.04 11.81
C GLY A 163 -2.14 13.53 11.72
N THR A 164 -2.79 12.92 12.71
CA THR A 164 -3.00 11.46 12.82
C THR A 164 -4.11 10.95 11.90
N VAL A 165 -5.21 11.71 11.76
CA VAL A 165 -6.26 11.46 10.75
C VAL A 165 -5.66 11.50 9.34
N HIS A 166 -4.72 12.41 9.09
CA HIS A 166 -3.95 12.45 7.83
C HIS A 166 -3.06 11.22 7.63
N GLY A 167 -2.60 10.55 8.69
CA GLY A 167 -1.76 9.36 8.60
C GLY A 167 -2.51 8.14 8.05
N SER A 168 -3.70 7.85 8.57
CA SER A 168 -4.53 6.75 8.05
C SER A 168 -5.01 7.02 6.61
N GLU A 169 -5.40 8.26 6.30
CA GLU A 169 -5.80 8.66 4.96
C GLU A 169 -4.62 8.60 3.97
N LEU A 170 -3.42 9.01 4.39
CA LEU A 170 -2.21 8.89 3.58
C LEU A 170 -1.88 7.42 3.28
N LEU A 171 -1.98 6.54 4.28
CA LEU A 171 -1.74 5.10 4.09
C LEU A 171 -2.76 4.48 3.13
N ARG A 172 -4.05 4.85 3.22
CA ARG A 172 -5.08 4.44 2.26
C ARG A 172 -4.79 4.97 0.86
N ARG A 173 -4.38 6.24 0.74
CA ARG A 173 -4.02 6.83 -0.56
C ARG A 173 -2.84 6.10 -1.20
N MET A 174 -1.78 5.83 -0.43
CA MET A 174 -0.64 5.04 -0.91
C MET A 174 -1.02 3.61 -1.29
N ALA A 175 -2.03 3.03 -0.63
CA ALA A 175 -2.56 1.71 -0.96
C ALA A 175 -3.30 1.71 -2.31
N ASP A 176 -4.05 2.77 -2.58
CA ASP A 176 -4.80 2.96 -3.82
C ASP A 176 -3.87 3.36 -4.98
N GLU A 177 -2.73 3.99 -4.67
CA GLU A 177 -1.67 4.34 -5.63
C GLU A 177 -0.72 3.16 -5.96
N GLN A 178 -0.98 1.95 -5.48
CA GLN A 178 -0.16 0.79 -5.84
C GLN A 178 -0.39 0.42 -7.32
N PRO A 179 0.69 0.25 -8.10
CA PRO A 179 0.58 0.03 -9.54
C PRO A 179 -0.01 -1.36 -9.88
N THR A 180 -0.62 -1.54 -11.06
CA THR A 180 -1.23 -2.82 -11.50
C THR A 180 -0.33 -3.52 -12.51
N ALA A 181 0.07 -4.79 -12.36
CA ALA A 181 1.19 -5.35 -13.15
C ALA A 181 0.94 -5.51 -14.67
N THR A 182 2.02 -5.35 -15.45
CA THR A 182 2.14 -5.82 -16.84
C THR A 182 3.50 -6.47 -17.08
N LYS A 183 3.56 -7.27 -18.14
CA LYS A 183 4.67 -8.16 -18.52
C LYS A 183 6.03 -7.45 -18.75
N PRO A 184 7.11 -7.81 -18.02
CA PRO A 184 8.45 -7.30 -18.26
C PRO A 184 9.19 -8.04 -19.40
N GLU A 185 10.22 -7.40 -19.98
CA GLU A 185 11.14 -8.02 -20.96
C GLU A 185 12.22 -8.91 -20.28
N PRO A 186 12.73 -9.94 -20.97
CA PRO A 186 13.63 -10.91 -20.37
C PRO A 186 15.10 -10.44 -20.35
N THR A 187 15.69 -10.38 -19.16
CA THR A 187 17.15 -10.19 -18.92
C THR A 187 17.75 -11.45 -18.28
N ASP A 188 19.06 -11.66 -18.50
CA ASP A 188 19.85 -12.81 -18.06
C ASP A 188 19.69 -13.13 -16.56
N ARG A 189 19.41 -14.41 -16.26
CA ARG A 189 18.61 -14.86 -15.11
C ARG A 189 19.43 -15.39 -13.94
N GLY A 190 20.65 -15.88 -14.16
CA GLY A 190 21.35 -16.75 -13.21
C GLY A 190 21.94 -16.06 -11.98
N ASP A 191 22.55 -14.89 -12.14
CA ASP A 191 23.20 -14.19 -11.03
C ASP A 191 22.21 -13.38 -10.18
N VAL A 192 21.20 -12.82 -10.82
CA VAL A 192 20.11 -12.08 -10.14
C VAL A 192 19.32 -13.00 -9.21
N LEU A 193 19.11 -14.26 -9.60
CA LEU A 193 18.42 -15.27 -8.79
C LEU A 193 19.13 -15.55 -7.45
N ARG A 194 20.47 -15.71 -7.49
CA ARG A 194 21.27 -16.02 -6.29
C ARG A 194 21.35 -14.85 -5.32
N GLU A 195 21.46 -13.63 -5.83
CA GLU A 195 21.52 -12.42 -5.00
C GLU A 195 20.17 -12.13 -4.33
N ALA A 196 19.08 -12.35 -5.07
CA ALA A 196 17.72 -12.15 -4.57
C ALA A 196 17.29 -13.16 -3.51
N GLU A 197 17.67 -14.43 -3.65
CA GLU A 197 17.41 -15.46 -2.64
C GLU A 197 18.10 -15.10 -1.32
N ALA A 198 19.37 -14.68 -1.38
CA ALA A 198 20.11 -14.23 -0.22
C ALA A 198 19.50 -12.99 0.45
N GLU A 199 18.94 -12.06 -0.34
CA GLU A 199 18.23 -10.88 0.20
C GLU A 199 16.88 -11.25 0.83
N ALA A 200 16.15 -12.21 0.26
CA ALA A 200 14.88 -12.67 0.82
C ALA A 200 15.04 -13.38 2.16
N GLU A 201 16.10 -14.18 2.31
CA GLU A 201 16.45 -14.78 3.59
C GLU A 201 16.79 -13.71 4.65
N ARG A 202 17.50 -12.65 4.27
CA ARG A 202 17.80 -11.52 5.17
C ARG A 202 16.52 -10.83 5.64
N GLN A 203 15.63 -10.45 4.72
CA GLN A 203 14.41 -9.73 5.09
C GLN A 203 13.42 -10.57 5.91
N LEU A 204 13.30 -11.87 5.61
CA LEU A 204 12.49 -12.76 6.42
C LEU A 204 13.02 -12.85 7.86
N ALA A 205 14.35 -12.89 8.04
CA ALA A 205 14.98 -12.87 9.36
C ALA A 205 14.75 -11.54 10.10
N THR A 206 14.72 -10.41 9.40
CA THR A 206 14.40 -9.09 9.97
C THR A 206 12.94 -9.03 10.42
N VAL A 207 11.98 -9.46 9.59
CA VAL A 207 10.54 -9.46 9.92
C VAL A 207 10.25 -10.38 11.10
N GLN A 208 10.85 -11.57 11.14
CA GLN A 208 10.68 -12.50 12.26
C GLN A 208 11.20 -11.93 13.57
N ARG A 209 12.30 -11.15 13.54
CA ARG A 209 12.83 -10.47 14.74
C ARG A 209 11.97 -9.30 15.19
N VAL A 210 11.50 -8.45 14.27
CA VAL A 210 10.56 -7.37 14.60
C VAL A 210 9.32 -7.97 15.27
N ARG A 211 8.73 -8.99 14.65
CA ARG A 211 7.59 -9.73 15.21
C ARG A 211 7.89 -10.27 16.62
N HIS A 212 9.05 -10.88 16.82
CA HIS A 212 9.46 -11.39 18.12
C HIS A 212 9.55 -10.30 19.21
N VAL A 213 10.11 -9.14 18.87
CA VAL A 213 10.15 -7.97 19.76
C VAL A 213 8.74 -7.49 20.10
N LEU A 214 7.85 -7.43 19.11
CA LEU A 214 6.46 -7.01 19.30
C LEU A 214 5.62 -8.00 20.12
N GLU A 215 5.91 -9.30 20.03
CA GLU A 215 5.20 -10.35 20.77
C GLU A 215 5.70 -10.50 22.21
N LEU A 216 6.98 -10.22 22.49
CA LEU A 216 7.59 -10.42 23.82
C LEU A 216 7.67 -9.16 24.68
N GLU A 217 7.74 -7.97 24.09
CA GLU A 217 7.76 -6.72 24.85
C GLU A 217 6.31 -6.27 25.13
N PRO A 218 5.88 -6.17 26.40
CA PRO A 218 4.54 -5.70 26.71
C PRO A 218 4.36 -4.25 26.23
N VAL A 219 3.40 -4.05 25.32
CA VAL A 219 3.04 -2.76 24.71
C VAL A 219 2.27 -1.86 25.68
N LEU A 220 1.73 -2.43 26.75
CA LEU A 220 0.94 -1.72 27.74
C LEU A 220 1.77 -0.60 28.42
N ASN A 221 1.27 0.63 28.33
CA ASN A 221 1.85 1.87 28.89
C ASN A 221 3.08 2.45 28.17
N ARG A 222 3.36 2.08 26.91
CA ARG A 222 4.38 2.76 26.10
C ARG A 222 3.76 3.79 25.17
N THR A 223 4.45 4.91 25.02
CA THR A 223 4.14 5.93 24.02
C THR A 223 4.49 5.44 22.62
N ALA A 224 3.81 5.96 21.59
CA ALA A 224 4.12 5.65 20.19
C ALA A 224 5.60 5.90 19.82
N LEU A 225 6.25 6.86 20.50
CA LEU A 225 7.66 7.20 20.30
C LEU A 225 8.60 6.10 20.83
N GLU A 226 8.27 5.49 21.97
CA GLU A 226 9.02 4.38 22.56
C GLU A 226 8.87 3.09 21.73
N TYR A 227 7.68 2.87 21.16
CA TYR A 227 7.42 1.77 20.24
C TYR A 227 8.25 1.91 18.95
N ARG A 228 8.30 3.12 18.39
CA ARG A 228 9.17 3.44 17.24
C ARG A 228 10.66 3.22 17.57
N GLY A 229 11.09 3.59 18.77
CA GLY A 229 12.46 3.38 19.25
C GLY A 229 12.86 1.90 19.35
N LEU A 230 11.93 1.03 19.79
CA LEU A 230 12.14 -0.42 19.83
C LEU A 230 12.31 -1.03 18.44
N ILE A 231 11.43 -0.66 17.50
CA ILE A 231 11.51 -1.14 16.12
C ILE A 231 12.82 -0.70 15.48
N ILE A 232 13.22 0.57 15.65
CA ILE A 232 14.50 1.08 15.13
C ILE A 232 15.68 0.34 15.77
N SER A 233 15.66 0.09 17.07
CA SER A 233 16.73 -0.64 17.76
C SER A 233 16.86 -2.09 17.27
N ALA A 234 15.73 -2.76 17.00
CA ALA A 234 15.71 -4.11 16.43
C ALA A 234 16.29 -4.14 15.01
N LEU A 235 16.01 -3.11 14.20
CA LEU A 235 16.57 -2.96 12.85
C LEU A 235 18.07 -2.65 12.88
N MET A 236 18.53 -1.80 13.80
CA MET A 236 19.96 -1.43 13.93
C MET A 236 20.84 -2.56 14.48
N ALA A 237 20.28 -3.44 15.32
CA ALA A 237 20.99 -4.62 15.83
C ALA A 237 21.32 -5.63 14.70
N ASP A 238 20.60 -5.58 13.58
CA ASP A 238 20.83 -6.43 12.40
C ASP A 238 22.03 -5.95 11.58
N GLU A 239 22.15 -4.63 11.41
CA GLU A 239 23.27 -4.00 10.70
C GLU A 239 24.61 -4.26 11.40
N ALA A 240 24.62 -4.32 12.74
CA ALA A 240 25.80 -4.66 13.54
C ALA A 240 26.17 -6.16 13.53
N GLN A 241 25.26 -7.04 13.10
CA GLN A 241 25.48 -8.49 13.02
C GLN A 241 25.85 -8.96 11.61
N GLN A 242 25.85 -8.07 10.61
CA GLN A 242 26.32 -8.42 9.28
C GLN A 242 27.80 -8.80 9.35
N PRO A 243 28.18 -10.02 8.93
CA PRO A 243 29.59 -10.38 8.85
C PRO A 243 30.25 -9.42 7.87
N GLU A 244 31.30 -8.71 8.30
CA GLU A 244 32.13 -7.92 7.39
C GLU A 244 32.51 -8.84 6.22
N THR A 245 31.94 -8.57 5.04
CA THR A 245 32.28 -9.31 3.83
C THR A 245 33.71 -8.97 3.50
N ASP A 246 34.62 -9.82 3.97
CA ASP A 246 36.06 -9.71 3.78
C ASP A 246 36.31 -9.58 2.26
N PRO A 247 36.84 -8.43 1.78
CA PRO A 247 36.99 -8.20 0.35
C PRO A 247 38.06 -9.12 -0.21
N ALA A 248 37.60 -10.27 -0.72
CA ALA A 248 38.24 -11.21 -1.62
C ALA A 248 39.78 -11.15 -1.67
N ALA A 249 40.43 -11.98 -0.86
CA ALA A 249 41.75 -12.51 -1.15
C ALA A 249 41.70 -13.30 -2.47
N GLY A 250 42.04 -12.68 -3.60
CA GLY A 250 41.87 -13.38 -4.88
C GLY A 250 42.36 -12.68 -6.15
N VAL A 251 43.51 -12.00 -6.15
CA VAL A 251 44.25 -11.73 -7.40
C VAL A 251 45.67 -12.26 -7.27
N ARG A 252 45.85 -13.57 -7.48
CA ARG A 252 47.16 -14.11 -7.87
C ARG A 252 47.34 -13.80 -9.36
N GLN A 253 48.19 -12.84 -9.67
CA GLN A 253 48.72 -12.66 -11.01
C GLN A 253 49.69 -13.80 -11.31
N ASP A 254 49.25 -14.78 -12.10
CA ASP A 254 50.16 -15.68 -12.80
C ASP A 254 50.84 -14.90 -13.94
N GLY A 255 52.02 -14.36 -13.62
CA GLY A 255 52.96 -13.81 -14.59
C GLY A 255 53.81 -14.93 -15.18
N ALA A 256 53.68 -15.14 -16.49
CA ALA A 256 54.47 -16.07 -17.27
C ALA A 256 55.91 -15.56 -17.53
N GLN A 257 56.86 -16.50 -17.39
CA GLN A 257 58.08 -16.69 -18.22
C GLN A 257 59.19 -15.62 -18.19
N PRO A 258 60.46 -15.97 -18.52
CA PRO A 258 60.93 -16.73 -19.70
C PRO A 258 61.13 -18.24 -19.51
#